data_AF-A0A429MLR7-F1
#
_entry.id   AF-A0A429MLR7-F1
#
_cell.length_a   1.000
_cell.length_b   1.000
_cell.length_c   1.000
_cell.angle_alpha   90.00
_cell.angle_beta   90.00
_cell.angle_gamma   90.00
#
_symmetry.space_group_name_H-M   'P 1'
#
loop_
_entity.id
_entity.type
_entity.pdbx_description
1 polymer ?
#
loop_
_entity_poly.entity_id
_entity_poly.type
_entity_poly.pdbx_seq_one_letter_code
_entity_poly.pdbx_strand_id
1 'polypeptide(L)'
;MNAPVLVHNMSNAAYHAHSAVSSSQLKTILRSPAHFFAEHMSGKEHKQTTAMALGTAVHVLFLEPEVFNDEVAIEPIVNKRTNVGKEAIAKFLQDNASKTIITEEQ
;
A
#
# COMPACT_ATOMS: atom_id res chain seq x y z
N MET A 1 -2.17 -31.07 12.34
CA MET A 1 -1.87 -29.64 12.13
C MET A 1 -0.46 -29.56 11.58
N ASN A 2 -0.26 -28.84 10.47
CA ASN A 2 1.11 -28.59 9.98
C ASN A 2 1.82 -27.67 10.98
N ALA A 3 3.11 -27.92 11.21
CA ALA A 3 3.94 -27.07 12.05
C ALA A 3 4.07 -25.66 11.41
N PRO A 4 4.26 -24.60 12.22
CA PRO A 4 4.54 -23.27 11.69
C PRO A 4 5.83 -23.29 10.86
N VAL A 5 5.80 -22.64 9.69
CA VAL A 5 6.93 -22.53 8.76
C VAL A 5 7.29 -21.06 8.62
N LEU A 6 8.58 -20.75 8.73
CA LEU A 6 9.11 -19.43 8.39
C LEU A 6 9.53 -19.43 6.91
N VAL A 7 8.97 -18.51 6.13
CA VAL A 7 9.33 -18.34 4.71
C VAL A 7 10.16 -17.07 4.58
N HIS A 8 11.41 -17.20 4.13
CA HIS A 8 12.30 -16.07 3.90
C HIS A 8 12.07 -15.46 2.50
N ASN A 9 12.33 -14.16 2.37
CA ASN A 9 12.33 -13.42 1.09
C ASN A 9 11.01 -13.52 0.30
N MET A 10 9.87 -13.64 0.99
CA MET A 10 8.56 -13.55 0.35
C MET A 10 8.28 -12.09 0.00
N SER A 11 7.96 -11.81 -1.26
CA SER A 11 7.55 -10.45 -1.65
C SER A 11 6.19 -10.08 -1.04
N ASN A 12 5.96 -8.79 -0.81
CA ASN A 12 4.70 -8.31 -0.25
C ASN A 12 3.48 -8.72 -1.11
N ALA A 13 3.63 -8.68 -2.44
CA ALA A 13 2.60 -9.14 -3.37
C ALA A 13 2.30 -10.64 -3.21
N ALA A 14 3.32 -11.48 -3.08
CA ALA A 14 3.13 -12.92 -2.86
C ALA A 14 2.49 -13.22 -1.50
N TYR A 15 2.87 -12.47 -0.46
CA TYR A 15 2.27 -12.57 0.87
C TYR A 15 0.77 -12.27 0.85
N HIS A 16 0.36 -11.19 0.18
CA HIS A 16 -1.05 -10.80 0.08
C HIS A 16 -1.87 -11.66 -0.91
N ALA A 17 -1.22 -12.30 -1.89
CA ALA A 17 -1.87 -13.23 -2.82
C ALA A 17 -2.12 -14.62 -2.20
N HIS A 18 -1.55 -14.91 -1.03
CA HIS A 18 -1.70 -16.21 -0.38
C HIS A 18 -3.17 -16.48 -0.03
N SER A 19 -3.64 -17.70 -0.26
CA SER A 19 -5.04 -18.10 -0.04
C SER A 19 -5.46 -18.18 1.45
N ALA A 20 -4.57 -17.83 2.37
CA ALA A 20 -4.82 -17.95 3.80
C ALA A 20 -5.50 -16.69 4.30
N VAL A 21 -6.37 -16.84 5.30
CA VAL A 21 -7.05 -15.69 5.91
C VAL A 21 -6.09 -14.99 6.86
N SER A 22 -5.78 -13.73 6.56
CA SER A 22 -4.94 -12.87 7.40
C SER A 22 -5.64 -12.44 8.69
N SER A 23 -4.86 -11.98 9.66
CA SER A 23 -5.40 -11.45 10.93
C SER A 23 -6.32 -10.25 10.73
N SER A 24 -6.02 -9.37 9.76
CA SER A 24 -6.86 -8.23 9.41
C SER A 24 -8.21 -8.66 8.82
N GLN A 25 -8.21 -9.69 7.96
CA GLN A 25 -9.44 -10.29 7.44
C GLN A 25 -10.27 -10.95 8.55
N LEU A 26 -9.62 -11.60 9.54
CA LEU A 26 -10.35 -12.15 10.69
C LEU A 26 -11.03 -11.06 11.52
N LYS A 27 -10.50 -9.83 11.57
CA LYS A 27 -11.16 -8.73 12.29
C LYS A 27 -12.46 -8.28 11.62
N THR A 28 -12.57 -8.34 10.29
CA THR A 28 -13.79 -7.93 9.59
C THR A 28 -14.93 -8.92 9.80
N ILE A 29 -14.64 -10.22 9.92
CA ILE A 29 -15.66 -11.22 10.24
C ILE A 29 -16.21 -11.07 11.65
N LEU A 30 -15.40 -10.58 12.61
CA LEU A 30 -15.86 -10.28 13.97
C LEU A 30 -16.92 -9.17 13.99
N ARG A 31 -16.97 -8.32 12.97
CA ARG A 31 -18.04 -7.33 12.79
C ARG A 31 -19.30 -7.99 12.22
N SER A 32 -19.20 -8.61 11.04
CA SER A 32 -20.18 -9.57 10.54
C SER A 32 -19.68 -10.31 9.29
N PRO A 33 -20.23 -11.49 8.96
CA PRO A 33 -19.93 -12.17 7.70
C PRO A 33 -20.20 -11.33 6.45
N ALA A 34 -21.21 -10.44 6.50
CA ALA A 34 -21.53 -9.55 5.39
C ALA A 34 -20.42 -8.52 5.13
N HIS A 35 -19.77 -7.98 6.17
CA HIS A 35 -18.63 -7.08 6.01
C HIS A 35 -17.42 -7.81 5.41
N PHE A 36 -17.14 -9.02 5.92
CA PHE A 36 -16.08 -9.85 5.35
C PHE A 36 -16.30 -10.13 3.86
N PHE A 37 -17.53 -10.51 3.46
CA PHE A 37 -17.85 -10.74 2.06
C PHE A 37 -17.69 -9.45 1.23
N ALA A 38 -18.26 -8.35 1.70
CA ALA A 38 -18.21 -7.07 1.00
C ALA A 38 -16.77 -6.54 0.82
N GLU A 39 -15.91 -6.73 1.81
CA GLU A 39 -14.53 -6.24 1.78
C GLU A 39 -13.56 -7.21 1.11
N HIS A 40 -13.74 -8.53 1.20
CA HIS A 40 -12.71 -9.49 0.76
C HIS A 40 -13.13 -10.47 -0.34
N MET A 41 -14.43 -10.61 -0.63
CA MET A 41 -14.95 -11.60 -1.60
C MET A 41 -15.79 -11.00 -2.73
N SER A 42 -16.27 -9.77 -2.59
CA SER A 42 -17.15 -9.11 -3.56
C SER A 42 -16.46 -8.67 -4.86
N GLY A 43 -15.12 -8.79 -4.94
CA GLY A 43 -14.32 -8.22 -6.03
C GLY A 43 -14.14 -6.70 -5.95
N LYS A 44 -14.51 -6.07 -4.82
CA LYS A 44 -14.28 -4.64 -4.58
C LYS A 44 -12.78 -4.32 -4.60
N GLU A 45 -12.41 -3.36 -5.42
CA GLU A 45 -11.05 -2.81 -5.44
C GLU A 45 -10.78 -2.00 -4.15
N HIS A 46 -9.66 -2.32 -3.48
CA HIS A 46 -9.22 -1.56 -2.31
C HIS A 46 -8.36 -0.40 -2.75
N LYS A 47 -8.83 0.82 -2.46
CA LYS A 47 -8.03 2.02 -2.65
C LYS A 47 -7.22 2.29 -1.39
N GLN A 48 -5.92 2.44 -1.55
CA GLN A 48 -5.03 2.89 -0.48
C GLN A 48 -5.48 4.28 -0.02
N THR A 49 -5.65 4.46 1.28
CA THR A 49 -5.91 5.77 1.87
C THR A 49 -4.61 6.51 2.14
N THR A 50 -4.66 7.83 2.33
CA THR A 50 -3.47 8.63 2.71
C THR A 50 -2.84 8.14 4.01
N ALA A 51 -3.64 7.75 5.01
CA ALA A 51 -3.14 7.18 6.26
C ALA A 51 -2.44 5.82 6.05
N MET A 52 -2.97 4.97 5.16
CA MET A 52 -2.33 3.69 4.81
C MET A 52 -1.01 3.91 4.07
N ALA A 53 -0.95 4.88 3.15
CA ALA A 53 0.27 5.24 2.43
C ALA A 53 1.36 5.74 3.39
N LEU A 54 1.01 6.64 4.32
CA LEU A 54 1.93 7.11 5.36
C LEU A 54 2.41 5.96 6.25
N GLY A 55 1.49 5.10 6.71
CA GLY A 55 1.86 3.93 7.52
C GLY A 55 2.82 3.01 6.78
N THR A 56 2.61 2.79 5.48
CA THR A 56 3.51 2.01 4.62
C THR A 56 4.89 2.66 4.57
N ALA A 57 4.97 3.98 4.31
CA ALA A 57 6.23 4.70 4.27
C ALA A 57 7.00 4.62 5.59
N VAL A 58 6.32 4.81 6.73
CA VAL A 58 6.93 4.70 8.06
C VAL A 58 7.44 3.28 8.32
N HIS A 59 6.68 2.25 7.94
CA HIS A 59 7.10 0.86 8.10
C HIS A 59 8.36 0.54 7.29
N VAL A 60 8.40 0.93 6.01
CA VAL A 60 9.58 0.73 5.16
C VAL A 60 10.77 1.50 5.73
N LEU A 61 10.59 2.77 6.09
CA LEU A 61 11.67 3.58 6.63
C LEU A 61 12.27 3.00 7.92
N PHE A 62 11.43 2.40 8.77
CA PHE A 62 11.88 1.87 10.06
C PHE A 62 12.48 0.46 9.95
N LEU A 63 11.91 -0.41 9.12
CA LEU A 63 12.30 -1.81 9.03
C LEU A 63 13.39 -2.05 7.97
N GLU A 64 13.30 -1.34 6.85
CA GLU A 64 14.11 -1.56 5.64
C GLU A 64 14.48 -0.19 5.00
N PRO A 65 15.17 0.71 5.73
CA PRO A 65 15.46 2.07 5.26
C PRO A 65 16.23 2.12 3.93
N GLU A 66 17.00 1.08 3.62
CA GLU A 66 17.78 0.95 2.40
C GLU A 66 16.94 0.85 1.13
N VAL A 67 15.71 0.32 1.21
CA VAL A 67 14.79 0.23 0.05
C VAL A 67 13.74 1.34 0.02
N PHE A 68 13.79 2.28 0.98
CA PHE A 68 12.78 3.33 1.09
C PHE A 68 12.58 4.12 -0.20
N ASN A 69 13.66 4.55 -0.84
CA ASN A 69 13.58 5.33 -2.09
C ASN A 69 13.14 4.48 -3.30
N ASP A 70 13.18 3.16 -3.19
CA ASP A 70 12.72 2.23 -4.22
C ASP A 70 11.21 1.95 -4.10
N GLU A 71 10.69 1.94 -2.87
CA GLU A 71 9.30 1.59 -2.55
C GLU A 71 8.39 2.83 -2.32
N VAL A 72 8.97 3.98 -1.97
CA VAL A 72 8.23 5.19 -1.59
C VAL A 72 8.71 6.39 -2.41
N ALA A 73 7.78 7.23 -2.84
CA ALA A 73 8.08 8.50 -3.51
C ALA A 73 7.33 9.66 -2.85
N ILE A 74 8.03 10.77 -2.65
CA ILE A 74 7.45 12.01 -2.10
C ILE A 74 7.06 12.91 -3.26
N GLU A 75 5.78 13.28 -3.35
CA GLU A 75 5.26 14.16 -4.39
C GLU A 75 5.92 15.55 -4.29
N PRO A 76 6.43 16.10 -5.40
CA PRO A 76 7.05 17.42 -5.40
C PRO A 76 6.00 18.54 -5.21
N ILE A 77 6.40 19.59 -4.48
CA ILE A 77 5.56 20.77 -4.28
C ILE A 77 5.59 21.63 -5.55
N VAL A 78 4.52 21.56 -6.35
CA VAL A 78 4.38 22.36 -7.58
C VAL A 78 3.01 23.02 -7.69
N ASN A 79 2.95 24.13 -8.43
CA ASN A 79 1.67 24.80 -8.70
C ASN A 79 0.83 23.99 -9.70
N LYS A 80 -0.08 23.16 -9.17
CA LYS A 80 -1.00 22.28 -9.94
C LYS A 80 -1.98 23.02 -10.85
N ARG A 81 -2.06 24.36 -10.77
CA ARG A 81 -2.93 25.17 -11.64
C ARG A 81 -2.28 25.51 -12.97
N THR A 82 -0.95 25.47 -13.05
CA THR A 82 -0.18 25.76 -14.28
C THR A 82 -0.05 24.51 -15.16
N ASN A 83 0.10 24.68 -16.48
CA ASN A 83 0.35 23.55 -17.38
C ASN A 83 1.65 22.81 -17.00
N VAL A 84 2.72 23.57 -16.73
CA VAL A 84 4.01 23.03 -16.29
C VAL A 84 3.88 22.20 -15.00
N GLY A 85 3.14 22.69 -14.00
CA GLY A 85 2.93 21.96 -12.75
C GLY A 85 2.08 20.69 -12.92
N LYS A 86 1.07 20.71 -13.81
CA LYS A 86 0.28 19.51 -14.13
C LYS A 86 1.12 18.46 -14.86
N GLU A 87 1.94 18.89 -15.81
CA GLU A 87 2.87 18.02 -16.54
C GLU A 87 3.91 17.41 -15.61
N ALA A 88 4.46 18.20 -14.68
CA ALA A 88 5.42 17.70 -13.68
C ALA A 88 4.80 16.62 -12.78
N ILE A 89 3.56 16.81 -12.32
CA ILE A 89 2.86 15.79 -11.51
C ILE A 89 2.52 14.57 -12.35
N ALA A 90 1.99 14.74 -13.57
CA ALA A 90 1.66 13.62 -14.43
C ALA A 90 2.88 12.75 -14.71
N LYS A 91 4.03 13.38 -15.00
CA LYS A 91 5.31 12.69 -15.17
C LYS A 91 5.75 11.99 -13.89
N PHE A 92 5.68 12.67 -12.74
CA PHE A 92 6.03 12.07 -11.46
C PHE A 92 5.18 10.84 -11.12
N LEU A 93 3.86 10.90 -11.32
CA LEU A 93 2.94 9.78 -11.10
C LEU A 93 3.23 8.63 -12.05
N GLN A 94 3.60 8.92 -13.30
CA GLN A 94 3.97 7.90 -14.28
C GLN A 94 5.29 7.21 -13.90
N ASP A 95 6.31 7.99 -13.54
CA ASP A 95 7.64 7.48 -13.18
C ASP A 95 7.63 6.67 -11.87
N ASN A 96 6.63 6.89 -11.00
CA ASN A 96 6.51 6.25 -9.69
C ASN A 96 5.23 5.41 -9.54
N ALA A 97 4.63 4.94 -10.64
CA ALA A 97 3.37 4.19 -10.62
C ALA A 97 3.41 2.89 -9.80
N SER A 98 4.59 2.32 -9.59
CA SER A 98 4.80 1.12 -8.76
C SER A 98 5.10 1.42 -7.29
N LYS A 99 5.30 2.69 -6.91
CA LYS A 99 5.69 3.09 -5.56
C LYS A 99 4.50 3.59 -4.76
N THR A 100 4.63 3.55 -3.43
CA THR A 100 3.71 4.25 -2.54
C THR A 100 4.01 5.75 -2.60
N ILE A 101 3.05 6.54 -3.03
CA ILE A 101 3.20 8.00 -3.14
C ILE A 101 2.66 8.67 -1.87
N ILE A 102 3.49 9.52 -1.26
CA ILE A 102 3.12 10.39 -0.15
C ILE A 102 3.36 11.87 -0.51
N THR A 103 2.63 12.77 0.12
CA THR A 103 2.81 14.22 0.03
C THR A 103 3.58 14.73 1.25
N GLU A 104 4.20 15.91 1.14
CA GLU A 104 4.90 16.55 2.28
C GLU A 104 4.02 16.77 3.53
N GLU A 105 2.70 16.91 3.37
CA GLU A 105 1.77 17.16 4.48
C GLU A 105 1.44 15.90 5.31
N GLN A 106 1.73 14.69 4.80
CA GLN A 106 1.53 13.43 5.50
C GLN A 106 2.67 13.16 6.48
#